data_AF-A0ABD3FEM2-F1
#
_entry.id   AF-A0ABD3FEM2-F1
#
_cell.length_a   1.000
_cell.length_b   1.000
_cell.length_c   1.000
_cell.angle_alpha   90.00
_cell.angle_beta   90.00
_cell.angle_gamma   90.00
#
_symmetry.space_group_name_H-M   'P 1'
#
loop_
_entity.id
_entity.type
_entity.pdbx_description
1 polymer ?
#
loop_
_entity_poly.entity_id
_entity_poly.type
_entity_poly.pdbx_seq_one_letter_code
_entity_poly.pdbx_strand_id
1 'polypeptide(L)'
;MISLPRLLRVDCNDIVCQAEKHPEGRTVIMLVTPANTKMKKLVVSATNVFGHELKCGYYCGTNLSGMNAGTKFSKVDLGNARNIVIQFVKANSRGKLTDFGTLILPESAQGHEVTFFWPNDVGNF
;
A
#
# COMPACT_ATOMS: atom_id res chain seq x y z
N MET A 1 -5.70 19.82 -6.12
CA MET A 1 -6.26 18.50 -6.45
C MET A 1 -5.12 17.50 -6.43
N ILE A 2 -5.24 16.38 -5.74
CA ILE A 2 -4.17 15.36 -5.63
C ILE A 2 -4.07 14.63 -6.98
N SER A 3 -2.87 14.46 -7.51
CA SER A 3 -2.65 13.78 -8.81
C SER A 3 -2.46 12.26 -8.71
N LEU A 4 -2.94 11.63 -7.63
CA LEU A 4 -2.85 10.19 -7.42
C LEU A 4 -3.96 9.48 -8.21
N PRO A 5 -3.64 8.49 -9.08
CA PRO A 5 -4.67 7.75 -9.80
C PRO A 5 -5.54 6.96 -8.82
N ARG A 6 -6.86 6.95 -9.05
CA ARG A 6 -7.79 6.17 -8.22
C ARG A 6 -7.58 4.66 -8.33
N LEU A 7 -7.12 4.20 -9.49
CA LEU A 7 -6.79 2.81 -9.77
C LEU A 7 -5.38 2.73 -10.35
N LEU A 8 -4.56 1.85 -9.79
CA LEU A 8 -3.21 1.55 -10.26
C LEU A 8 -3.15 0.07 -10.67
N ARG A 9 -2.79 -0.21 -11.92
CA ARG A 9 -2.56 -1.58 -12.38
C ARG A 9 -1.20 -2.07 -11.84
N VAL A 10 -1.22 -3.13 -11.05
CA VAL A 10 -0.04 -3.83 -10.56
C VAL A 10 -0.22 -5.32 -10.80
N ASP A 11 0.59 -5.88 -11.70
CA ASP A 11 0.43 -7.25 -12.19
C ASP A 11 -1.00 -7.54 -12.71
N CYS A 12 -1.66 -8.58 -12.19
CA CYS A 12 -3.04 -8.93 -12.51
C CYS A 12 -4.08 -8.18 -11.65
N ASN A 13 -3.66 -7.23 -10.82
CA ASN A 13 -4.54 -6.50 -9.89
C ASN A 13 -4.72 -5.04 -10.28
N ASP A 14 -5.93 -4.54 -10.06
CA ASP A 14 -6.20 -3.11 -9.96
C ASP A 14 -6.21 -2.74 -8.47
N ILE A 15 -5.21 -1.96 -8.07
CA ILE A 15 -5.07 -1.45 -6.70
C ILE A 15 -5.87 -0.16 -6.59
N VAL A 16 -6.77 -0.10 -5.62
CA VAL A 16 -7.50 1.14 -5.33
C VAL A 16 -6.61 2.03 -4.48
N CYS A 17 -6.39 3.26 -4.94
CA CYS A 17 -5.64 4.27 -4.19
C CYS A 17 -6.60 5.35 -3.71
N GLN A 18 -6.52 5.67 -2.43
CA GLN A 18 -7.26 6.76 -1.81
C GLN A 18 -6.28 7.65 -1.05
N ALA A 19 -6.52 8.95 -1.07
CA ALA A 19 -5.73 9.91 -0.32
C ALA A 19 -6.68 10.88 0.38
N GLU A 20 -6.50 11.02 1.69
CA GLU A 20 -7.27 11.94 2.52
C GLU A 20 -6.31 12.83 3.31
N LYS A 21 -6.67 14.09 3.51
CA LYS A 21 -5.80 15.04 4.21
C LYS A 21 -5.64 14.59 5.66
N HIS A 22 -4.40 14.43 6.12
CA HIS A 22 -4.16 14.08 7.50
C HIS A 22 -4.40 15.31 8.40
N PRO A 23 -5.10 15.18 9.55
CA PRO A 23 -5.41 16.31 10.42
C PRO A 23 -4.18 17.14 10.84
N GLU A 24 -3.07 16.43 11.11
CA GLU A 24 -1.80 17.04 11.50
C GLU A 24 -0.87 17.40 10.32
N GLY A 25 -1.34 17.24 9.07
CA GLY A 25 -0.50 17.49 7.89
C GLY A 25 0.66 16.50 7.72
N ARG A 26 0.57 15.32 8.34
CA ARG A 26 1.56 14.24 8.24
C ARG A 26 1.25 13.32 7.08
N THR A 27 2.28 12.77 6.46
CA THR A 27 2.13 11.79 5.39
C THR A 27 2.16 10.40 5.97
N VAL A 28 1.09 9.63 5.75
CA VAL A 28 0.97 8.25 6.22
C VAL A 28 0.74 7.36 5.02
N ILE A 29 1.49 6.28 4.90
CA ILE A 29 1.28 5.27 3.85
C ILE A 29 0.66 4.05 4.51
N MET A 30 -0.47 3.59 3.97
CA MET A 30 -1.18 2.43 4.46
C MET A 30 -1.41 1.41 3.34
N LEU A 31 -1.03 0.16 3.61
CA LEU A 31 -1.43 -1.01 2.82
C LEU A 31 -2.66 -1.64 3.48
N VAL A 32 -3.68 -1.95 2.69
CA VAL A 32 -4.87 -2.69 3.12
C VAL A 32 -5.10 -3.86 2.18
N THR A 33 -5.42 -5.03 2.72
CA THR A 33 -5.77 -6.23 1.93
C THR A 33 -6.95 -6.97 2.56
N PRO A 34 -7.68 -7.82 1.83
CA PRO A 34 -8.47 -8.87 2.45
C PRO A 34 -7.60 -9.74 3.38
N ALA A 35 -8.18 -10.24 4.47
CA ALA A 35 -7.46 -11.04 5.47
C ALA A 35 -7.04 -12.42 4.92
N ASN A 36 -7.75 -12.91 3.91
CA ASN A 36 -7.52 -14.18 3.23
C ASN A 36 -6.67 -14.04 1.97
N THR A 37 -5.94 -12.94 1.78
CA THR A 37 -5.06 -12.72 0.62
C THR A 37 -3.66 -13.25 0.91
N LYS A 38 -2.99 -13.82 -0.10
CA LYS A 38 -1.54 -14.08 -0.04
C LYS A 38 -0.80 -12.80 0.33
N MET A 39 0.30 -12.91 1.08
CA MET A 39 1.02 -11.73 1.55
C MET A 39 1.34 -10.76 0.40
N LYS A 40 0.91 -9.50 0.57
CA LYS A 40 1.29 -8.35 -0.24
C LYS A 40 2.21 -7.46 0.58
N LYS A 41 3.14 -6.80 -0.10
CA LYS A 41 4.14 -5.95 0.52
C LYS A 41 4.28 -4.65 -0.24
N LEU A 42 4.32 -3.53 0.48
CA LEU A 42 4.84 -2.27 -0.03
C LEU A 42 6.24 -2.05 0.55
N VAL A 43 7.20 -1.72 -0.30
CA VAL A 43 8.51 -1.24 0.14
C VAL A 43 8.54 0.27 -0.04
N VAL A 44 8.55 1.00 1.06
CA VAL A 44 8.44 2.46 1.10
C VAL A 44 9.82 3.07 1.35
N SER A 45 10.21 3.98 0.47
CA SER A 45 11.40 4.81 0.62
C SER A 45 11.04 6.28 0.48
N ALA A 46 11.64 7.14 1.29
CA ALA A 46 11.44 8.58 1.30
C ALA A 46 12.70 9.26 1.88
N THR A 47 12.69 10.58 2.03
CA THR A 47 13.83 11.33 2.58
C THR A 47 14.28 10.90 3.99
N ASN A 48 13.39 10.35 4.80
CA ASN A 48 13.65 9.98 6.20
C ASN A 48 13.58 8.46 6.47
N VAL A 49 13.27 7.66 5.46
CA VAL A 49 13.17 6.20 5.59
C VAL A 49 13.59 5.54 4.29
N PHE A 50 14.30 4.43 4.36
CA PHE A 50 14.70 3.69 3.16
C PHE A 50 14.34 2.21 3.31
N GLY A 51 13.58 1.68 2.36
CA GLY A 51 13.23 0.26 2.32
C GLY A 51 12.28 -0.23 3.42
N HIS A 52 11.44 0.63 4.01
CA HIS A 52 10.50 0.21 5.05
C HIS A 52 9.40 -0.69 4.48
N GLU A 53 9.19 -1.84 5.10
CA GLU A 53 8.25 -2.85 4.59
C GLU A 53 6.91 -2.79 5.31
N LEU A 54 5.85 -2.51 4.56
CA LEU A 54 4.46 -2.74 4.99
C LEU A 54 4.00 -4.09 4.46
N LYS A 55 3.52 -4.99 5.33
CA LYS A 55 3.08 -6.35 4.96
C LYS A 55 1.67 -6.62 5.43
N CYS A 56 0.81 -7.10 4.53
CA CYS A 56 -0.57 -7.49 4.81
C CYS A 56 -0.94 -8.80 4.11
N GLY A 57 -1.90 -9.53 4.66
CA GLY A 57 -2.44 -10.77 4.10
C GLY A 57 -2.35 -11.93 5.09
N TYR A 58 -2.14 -13.14 4.59
CA TYR A 58 -1.94 -14.33 5.42
C TYR A 58 -0.81 -14.07 6.42
N TYR A 59 -1.13 -14.25 7.71
CA TYR A 59 -0.19 -14.16 8.83
C TYR A 59 0.52 -12.81 9.04
N CYS A 60 0.17 -11.75 8.31
CA CYS A 60 0.78 -10.43 8.45
C CYS A 60 -0.27 -9.31 8.49
N GLY A 61 0.10 -8.18 9.10
CA GLY A 61 -0.78 -7.02 9.28
C GLY A 61 -1.73 -7.15 10.45
N THR A 62 -2.41 -6.04 10.76
CA THR A 62 -3.37 -5.90 11.85
C THR A 62 -4.79 -6.06 11.30
N ASN A 63 -5.64 -6.84 11.97
CA ASN A 63 -7.04 -6.98 11.57
C ASN A 63 -7.80 -5.67 11.80
N LEU A 64 -8.61 -5.28 10.82
CA LEU A 64 -9.64 -4.26 11.02
C LEU A 64 -10.89 -4.89 11.65
N SER A 65 -11.64 -4.05 12.37
CA SER A 65 -12.88 -4.43 13.06
C SER A 65 -14.10 -3.69 12.47
N GLY A 66 -15.29 -4.05 12.94
CA GLY A 66 -16.55 -3.41 12.52
C GLY A 66 -16.90 -3.71 11.05
N MET A 67 -17.34 -2.68 10.31
CA MET A 67 -17.76 -2.83 8.91
C MET A 67 -16.64 -3.32 7.97
N ASN A 68 -15.38 -3.17 8.39
CA ASN A 68 -14.21 -3.61 7.64
C ASN A 68 -13.64 -4.94 8.16
N ALA A 69 -14.41 -5.69 8.98
CA ALA A 69 -14.03 -7.03 9.40
C ALA A 69 -13.72 -7.91 8.17
N GLY A 70 -12.68 -8.74 8.29
CA GLY A 70 -12.19 -9.54 7.16
C GLY A 70 -11.15 -8.84 6.28
N THR A 71 -10.69 -7.65 6.67
CA THR A 71 -9.53 -6.98 6.06
C THR A 71 -8.41 -6.77 7.07
N LYS A 72 -7.19 -6.55 6.55
CA LYS A 72 -6.00 -6.28 7.34
C LYS A 72 -5.28 -5.05 6.81
N PHE A 73 -4.56 -4.36 7.69
CA PHE A 73 -3.77 -3.20 7.33
C PHE A 73 -2.36 -3.22 7.95
N SER A 74 -1.48 -2.42 7.36
CA SER A 74 -0.14 -2.11 7.84
C SER A 74 0.18 -0.69 7.38
N LYS A 75 0.78 0.12 8.23
CA LYS A 75 1.05 1.53 7.93
C LYS A 75 2.39 2.01 8.44
N VAL A 76 2.90 3.05 7.81
CA VAL A 76 4.06 3.83 8.26
C VAL A 76 3.72 5.30 8.24
N ASP A 77 4.07 5.98 9.33
CA ASP A 77 3.98 7.43 9.43
C ASP A 77 5.33 8.03 9.01
N LEU A 78 5.31 8.79 7.93
CA LEU A 78 6.48 9.42 7.35
C LEU A 78 6.64 10.88 7.78
N GLY A 79 5.69 11.44 8.55
CA GLY A 79 5.67 12.86 8.88
C GLY A 79 5.71 13.74 7.61
N ASN A 80 6.68 14.64 7.54
CA ASN A 80 6.85 15.60 6.43
C ASN A 80 7.84 15.09 5.36
N ALA A 81 7.96 13.77 5.19
CA ALA A 81 8.87 13.20 4.21
C ALA A 81 8.54 13.62 2.77
N ARG A 82 9.58 13.70 1.93
CA ARG A 82 9.49 14.01 0.50
C ARG A 82 10.02 12.84 -0.32
N ASN A 83 9.87 12.92 -1.64
CA ASN A 83 10.39 11.93 -2.60
C ASN A 83 9.97 10.51 -2.24
N ILE A 84 8.68 10.31 -1.98
CA ILE A 84 8.16 9.02 -1.53
C ILE A 84 8.04 8.08 -2.73
N VAL A 85 8.71 6.95 -2.65
CA VAL A 85 8.76 5.88 -3.65
C VAL A 85 8.23 4.60 -3.01
N ILE A 86 7.31 3.93 -3.71
CA ILE A 86 6.62 2.75 -3.22
C ILE A 86 6.78 1.63 -4.25
N GLN A 87 7.42 0.54 -3.87
CA GLN A 87 7.50 -0.67 -4.69
C GLN A 87 6.42 -1.66 -4.27
N PHE A 88 5.76 -2.26 -5.24
CA PHE A 88 4.67 -3.20 -5.05
C PHE A 88 5.18 -4.63 -5.18
N VAL A 89 5.33 -5.31 -4.06
CA VAL A 89 5.96 -6.64 -4.00
C VAL A 89 4.94 -7.69 -3.57
N LYS A 90 4.82 -8.77 -4.33
CA LYS A 90 4.04 -9.95 -3.93
C LYS A 90 4.70 -11.24 -4.43
N ALA A 91 4.22 -12.37 -3.96
CA ALA A 91 4.65 -13.66 -4.51
C ALA A 91 4.14 -13.82 -5.96
N ASN A 92 5.02 -14.24 -6.87
CA ASN A 92 4.63 -14.65 -8.21
C ASN A 92 4.00 -16.07 -8.20
N SER A 93 3.64 -16.59 -9.38
CA SER A 93 3.05 -17.94 -9.52
C SER A 93 3.95 -19.08 -9.02
N ARG A 94 5.26 -18.84 -8.87
CA ARG A 94 6.24 -19.78 -8.31
C ARG A 94 6.53 -19.56 -6.82
N GLY A 95 5.77 -18.69 -6.15
CA GLY A 95 5.94 -18.37 -4.73
C GLY A 95 7.09 -17.41 -4.41
N LYS A 96 7.83 -16.90 -5.40
CA LYS A 96 8.95 -15.98 -5.17
C LYS A 96 8.47 -14.55 -5.07
N LEU A 97 8.92 -13.81 -4.04
CA LEU A 97 8.67 -12.37 -3.94
C LEU A 97 9.28 -11.64 -5.13
N THR A 98 8.44 -10.89 -5.85
CA THR A 98 8.77 -10.18 -7.08
C THR A 98 8.21 -8.77 -6.98
N ASP A 99 8.98 -7.78 -7.44
CA ASP A 99 8.52 -6.41 -7.64
C ASP A 99 7.70 -6.34 -8.93
N PHE A 100 6.46 -5.85 -8.83
CA PHE A 100 5.51 -5.72 -9.94
C PHE A 100 5.26 -4.27 -10.36
N GLY A 101 6.03 -3.33 -9.81
CA GLY A 101 5.95 -1.93 -10.20
C GLY A 101 6.37 -0.99 -9.09
N THR A 102 6.78 0.21 -9.48
CA THR A 102 7.13 1.29 -8.57
C THR A 102 6.25 2.50 -8.84
N LEU A 103 5.68 3.08 -7.80
CA LEU A 103 4.98 4.35 -7.84
C LEU A 103 5.82 5.41 -7.11
N ILE A 104 6.01 6.55 -7.78
CA ILE A 104 6.52 7.76 -7.15
C ILE A 104 5.29 8.58 -6.77
N LEU A 105 5.11 8.85 -5.48
CA LEU A 105 4.01 9.68 -5.03
C LEU A 105 4.25 11.14 -5.43
N PRO A 106 3.24 11.82 -6.00
CA PRO A 106 3.37 13.23 -6.33
C PRO A 106 3.49 14.06 -5.06
N GLU A 107 4.18 15.20 -5.13
CA GLU A 107 4.31 16.09 -3.97
C GLU A 107 2.96 16.57 -3.41
N SER A 108 1.92 16.63 -4.25
CA SER A 108 0.56 16.94 -3.81
C SER A 108 -0.04 15.94 -2.82
N ALA A 109 0.55 14.75 -2.68
CA ALA A 109 0.15 13.73 -1.70
C ALA A 109 0.82 13.91 -0.33
N GLN A 110 1.76 14.85 -0.19
CA GLN A 110 2.34 15.18 1.11
C GLN A 110 1.26 15.70 2.06
N GLY A 111 1.36 15.33 3.34
CA GLY A 111 0.38 15.66 4.37
C GLY A 111 -0.96 14.95 4.25
N HIS A 112 -1.00 13.86 3.46
CA HIS A 112 -2.16 13.00 3.33
C HIS A 112 -1.88 11.60 3.89
N GLU A 113 -2.93 10.96 4.38
CA GLU A 113 -2.96 9.51 4.52
C GLU A 113 -3.28 8.92 3.15
N VAL A 114 -2.32 8.18 2.58
CA VAL A 114 -2.45 7.49 1.30
C VAL A 114 -2.64 6.00 1.55
N THR A 115 -3.83 5.52 1.20
CA THR A 115 -4.25 4.14 1.37
C THR A 115 -4.22 3.40 0.03
N PHE A 116 -3.52 2.27 0.01
CA PHE A 116 -3.50 1.32 -1.10
C PHE A 116 -4.27 0.07 -0.69
N PHE A 117 -5.45 -0.12 -1.27
CA PHE A 117 -6.19 -1.38 -1.14
C PHE A 117 -5.76 -2.34 -2.25
N TRP A 118 -5.02 -3.38 -1.86
CA TRP A 118 -4.55 -4.42 -2.78
C TRP A 118 -5.43 -5.67 -2.64
N PRO A 119 -6.29 -5.97 -3.65
CA PRO A 119 -7.22 -7.09 -3.58
C PRO A 119 -6.53 -8.45 -3.73
N ASN A 120 -7.34 -9.52 -3.63
CA ASN A 120 -6.95 -10.85 -4.07
C ASN A 120 -6.52 -10.84 -5.55
N ASP A 121 -5.56 -11.69 -5.92
CA ASP A 121 -5.13 -11.88 -7.31
C ASP A 121 -6.34 -12.30 -8.19
N VAL A 122 -6.50 -11.66 -9.35
CA VAL A 122 -7.56 -11.99 -10.32
C VAL A 122 -6.97 -12.94 -11.36
N GLY A 123 -7.35 -14.22 -11.34
CA GLY A 123 -6.85 -15.25 -12.25
C GLY A 123 -6.60 -16.58 -11.55
N ASN A 124 -7.09 -17.66 -12.17
CA ASN A 124 -7.36 -18.98 -11.60
C ASN A 124 -6.22 -19.63 -10.79
N PHE A 125 -6.63 -20.32 -9.73
CA PHE A 125 -5.89 -21.44 -9.14
C PHE A 125 -5.58 -22.52 -10.18
#